data_AF-A0A420ZDG5-F1
#
_entry.id   AF-A0A420ZDG5-F1
#
_cell.length_a   1.000
_cell.length_b   1.000
_cell.length_c   1.000
_cell.angle_alpha   90.00
_cell.angle_beta   90.00
_cell.angle_gamma   90.00
#
_symmetry.space_group_name_H-M   'P 1'
#
loop_
_entity.id
_entity.type
_entity.pdbx_description
1 polymer ?
#
loop_
_entity_poly.entity_id
_entity_poly.type
_entity_poly.pdbx_seq_one_letter_code
_entity_poly.pdbx_strand_id
1 'polypeptide(L)'
;MKNKNKNIFRKLRSILINSGYDVVLTGRFNPPRDIRGLRFRSVKGYIAPDSLKIYINKAMPVNDRVITLIHELLHEMYPVWTESKVERESKNIFQSLTVPQLGFIQFFVMTKPEINRTLKQQPFHSPIC
;
A
#
# COMPACT_ATOMS: atom_id res chain seq x y z
N MET A 1 20.51 -11.64 -0.05
CA MET A 1 19.10 -11.19 0.12
C MET A 1 18.91 -9.67 0.19
N LYS A 2 19.82 -8.86 0.76
CA LYS A 2 19.66 -7.39 0.90
C LYS A 2 19.45 -6.61 -0.42
N ASN A 3 20.05 -7.02 -1.54
CA ASN A 3 19.95 -6.30 -2.82
C ASN A 3 18.61 -6.41 -3.54
N LYS A 4 17.88 -7.53 -3.38
CA LYS A 4 16.59 -7.75 -4.03
C LYS A 4 15.52 -6.79 -3.49
N ASN A 5 15.55 -6.55 -2.18
CA ASN A 5 14.59 -5.68 -1.48
C ASN A 5 14.84 -4.19 -1.74
N LYS A 6 16.11 -3.79 -1.93
CA LYS A 6 16.43 -2.41 -2.35
C LYS A 6 15.89 -2.11 -3.75
N ASN A 7 15.88 -3.11 -4.63
CA ASN A 7 15.34 -2.98 -5.98
C ASN A 7 13.79 -2.91 -5.97
N ILE A 8 13.12 -3.77 -5.20
CA ILE A 8 11.65 -3.76 -5.16
C ILE A 8 11.08 -2.46 -4.57
N PHE A 9 11.65 -1.94 -3.47
CA PHE A 9 11.20 -0.66 -2.91
C PHE A 9 11.37 0.50 -3.90
N ARG A 10 12.48 0.52 -4.66
CA ARG A 10 12.70 1.55 -5.69
C ARG A 10 11.61 1.52 -6.77
N LYS A 11 11.17 0.33 -7.18
CA LYS A 11 10.07 0.19 -8.15
C LYS A 11 8.74 0.65 -7.57
N LEU A 12 8.39 0.20 -6.36
CA LEU A 12 7.17 0.64 -5.66
C LEU A 12 7.13 2.16 -5.50
N ARG A 13 8.25 2.75 -5.06
CA ARG A 13 8.40 4.20 -4.93
C ARG A 13 8.23 4.90 -6.28
N SER A 14 8.82 4.36 -7.35
CA SER A 14 8.69 4.95 -8.68
C SER A 14 7.24 4.95 -9.16
N ILE A 15 6.47 3.89 -8.90
CA ILE A 15 5.06 3.86 -9.26
C ILE A 15 4.29 4.89 -8.44
N LEU A 16 4.40 4.84 -7.10
CA LEU A 16 3.67 5.75 -6.21
C LEU A 16 3.93 7.24 -6.47
N ILE A 17 5.12 7.61 -6.96
CA ILE A 17 5.47 9.01 -7.24
C ILE A 17 5.19 9.38 -8.71
N ASN A 18 5.48 8.49 -9.67
CA ASN A 18 5.59 8.87 -11.08
C ASN A 18 4.45 8.35 -11.97
N SER A 19 3.66 7.34 -11.54
CA SER A 19 2.62 6.77 -12.41
C SER A 19 1.30 7.54 -12.38
N GLY A 20 1.18 8.55 -11.50
CA GLY A 20 -0.05 9.33 -11.34
C GLY A 20 -1.18 8.60 -10.59
N TYR A 21 -0.91 7.44 -9.98
CA TYR A 21 -1.92 6.76 -9.16
C TYR A 21 -2.28 7.58 -7.93
N ASP A 22 -3.57 7.82 -7.73
CA ASP A 22 -4.12 8.38 -6.49
C ASP A 22 -4.58 7.26 -5.55
N VAL A 23 -4.13 7.30 -4.29
CA VAL A 23 -4.48 6.30 -3.27
C VAL A 23 -5.68 6.78 -2.49
N VAL A 24 -6.83 6.13 -2.70
CA VAL A 24 -8.12 6.53 -2.15
C VAL A 24 -8.52 5.60 -1.00
N LEU A 25 -8.57 6.15 0.21
CA LEU A 25 -9.07 5.44 1.38
C LEU A 25 -10.60 5.50 1.42
N THR A 26 -11.27 4.36 1.23
CA THR A 26 -12.74 4.28 1.22
C THR A 26 -13.25 3.33 2.30
N GLY A 27 -14.47 3.60 2.80
CA GLY A 27 -15.20 2.67 3.66
C GLY A 27 -16.26 1.86 2.90
N ARG A 28 -16.46 2.16 1.61
CA ARG A 28 -17.44 1.49 0.75
C ARG A 28 -16.69 0.68 -0.30
N PHE A 29 -16.61 -0.63 -0.08
CA PHE A 29 -16.07 -1.60 -1.03
C PHE A 29 -17.21 -2.24 -1.80
N ASN A 30 -17.59 -1.62 -2.91
CA ASN A 30 -18.38 -2.28 -3.93
C ASN A 30 -17.42 -2.60 -5.07
N PRO A 31 -16.86 -3.83 -5.14
CA PRO A 31 -16.05 -4.21 -6.28
C PRO A 31 -16.89 -4.07 -7.56
N PRO A 32 -16.26 -3.79 -8.72
CA PRO A 32 -16.94 -3.80 -10.01
C PRO A 32 -17.70 -5.11 -10.20
N ARG A 33 -18.93 -5.02 -10.75
CA ARG A 33 -19.89 -6.15 -10.87
C ARG A 33 -19.39 -7.32 -11.73
N ASP A 34 -18.23 -7.19 -12.38
CA ASP A 34 -17.67 -8.20 -13.28
C ASP A 34 -16.78 -9.25 -12.61
N ILE A 35 -16.51 -9.15 -11.30
CA ILE A 35 -15.86 -10.24 -10.55
C ILE A 35 -16.92 -11.27 -10.11
N ARG A 36 -17.58 -11.90 -11.07
CA ARG A 36 -18.53 -13.01 -10.81
C ARG A 36 -17.75 -14.25 -10.35
N GLY A 37 -17.95 -14.67 -9.09
CA GLY A 37 -17.58 -16.02 -8.64
C GLY A 37 -16.69 -16.11 -7.41
N LEU A 38 -16.09 -15.02 -6.94
CA LEU A 38 -15.41 -15.01 -5.66
C LEU A 38 -16.43 -14.69 -4.56
N ARG A 39 -16.78 -15.70 -3.74
CA ARG A 39 -17.46 -15.52 -2.46
C ARG A 39 -16.88 -14.27 -1.79
N PHE A 40 -17.76 -13.33 -1.38
CA PHE A 40 -17.49 -12.04 -0.74
C PHE A 40 -16.54 -12.12 0.48
N ARG A 41 -15.29 -12.52 0.28
CA ARG A 41 -14.20 -12.18 1.16
C ARG A 41 -14.04 -10.67 1.00
N SER A 42 -14.17 -9.96 2.10
CA SER A 42 -14.06 -8.51 2.18
C SER A 42 -12.86 -8.02 1.36
N VAL A 43 -13.15 -7.45 0.19
CA VAL A 43 -12.13 -6.86 -0.69
C VAL A 43 -11.40 -5.80 0.14
N LYS A 44 -10.08 -5.98 0.31
CA LYS A 44 -9.25 -5.10 1.14
C LYS A 44 -8.76 -3.89 0.34
N GLY A 45 -8.53 -4.08 -0.95
CA GLY A 45 -8.13 -3.07 -1.91
C GLY A 45 -8.43 -3.53 -3.34
N TYR A 46 -8.32 -2.60 -4.29
CA TYR A 46 -8.29 -2.89 -5.72
C TYR A 46 -7.66 -1.71 -6.49
N ILE A 47 -7.04 -2.01 -7.63
CA ILE A 47 -6.58 -1.01 -8.59
C ILE A 47 -7.64 -0.76 -9.67
N ALA A 48 -7.83 0.50 -10.05
CA ALA A 48 -8.67 0.94 -11.16
C ALA A 48 -7.79 1.68 -12.18
N PRO A 49 -7.16 0.94 -13.12
CA PRO A 49 -6.15 1.49 -14.05
C PRO A 49 -6.67 2.66 -14.88
N ASP A 50 -7.89 2.55 -15.41
CA ASP A 50 -8.50 3.58 -16.27
C ASP A 50 -8.63 4.95 -15.60
N SER A 51 -8.80 4.94 -14.27
CA SER A 51 -8.96 6.15 -13.47
C SER A 51 -7.70 6.55 -12.71
N LEU A 52 -6.60 5.80 -12.88
CA LEU A 52 -5.37 5.90 -12.11
C LEU A 52 -5.65 5.99 -10.60
N LYS A 53 -6.47 5.08 -10.07
CA LYS A 53 -6.79 5.03 -8.63
C LYS A 53 -6.49 3.68 -8.02
N ILE A 54 -6.02 3.71 -6.78
CA ILE A 54 -5.86 2.53 -5.93
C ILE A 54 -6.78 2.73 -4.73
N TYR A 55 -7.79 1.88 -4.60
CA TYR A 55 -8.75 1.95 -3.50
C TYR A 55 -8.33 1.03 -2.37
N ILE A 56 -8.32 1.52 -1.13
CA ILE A 56 -7.92 0.74 0.05
C ILE A 56 -8.93 0.95 1.20
N ASN A 57 -9.22 -0.12 1.93
CA ASN A 57 -10.18 -0.08 3.02
C ASN A 57 -9.66 0.71 4.21
N LYS A 58 -10.30 1.85 4.46
CA LYS A 58 -9.96 2.77 5.55
C LYS A 58 -10.17 2.17 6.94
N ALA A 59 -11.05 1.16 7.07
CA ALA A 59 -11.34 0.51 8.35
C ALA A 59 -10.21 -0.44 8.78
N MET A 60 -9.26 -0.75 7.89
CA MET A 60 -8.14 -1.62 8.22
C MET A 60 -7.05 -0.88 9.02
N PRO A 61 -6.31 -1.60 9.88
CA PRO A 61 -5.09 -1.07 10.49
C PRO A 61 -4.11 -0.52 9.44
N VAL A 62 -3.35 0.51 9.79
CA VAL A 62 -2.40 1.17 8.86
C VAL A 62 -1.44 0.15 8.22
N ASN A 63 -0.90 -0.78 9.01
CA ASN A 63 0.02 -1.80 8.50
C ASN A 63 -0.64 -2.74 7.50
N ASP A 64 -1.89 -3.13 7.74
CA ASP A 64 -2.63 -3.98 6.80
C ASP A 64 -2.93 -3.21 5.51
N ARG A 65 -3.21 -1.91 5.60
CA ARG A 65 -3.36 -1.04 4.42
C ARG A 65 -2.06 -0.94 3.62
N VAL A 66 -0.90 -0.88 4.28
CA VAL A 66 0.40 -0.90 3.60
C VAL A 66 0.59 -2.22 2.83
N ILE A 67 0.30 -3.36 3.46
CA ILE A 67 0.40 -4.67 2.80
C ILE A 67 -0.54 -4.73 1.59
N THR A 68 -1.76 -4.24 1.73
CA THR A 68 -2.73 -4.14 0.63
C THR A 68 -2.24 -3.23 -0.48
N LEU A 69 -1.70 -2.05 -0.18
CA LEU A 69 -1.12 -1.18 -1.21
C LEU A 69 0.00 -1.88 -1.98
N ILE A 70 0.93 -2.54 -1.28
CA ILE A 70 2.00 -3.31 -1.92
C ILE A 70 1.42 -4.42 -2.79
N HIS A 71 0.37 -5.11 -2.33
CA HIS A 71 -0.30 -6.17 -3.07
C HIS A 71 -0.89 -5.65 -4.40
N GLU A 72 -1.65 -4.56 -4.39
CA GLU A 72 -2.20 -3.97 -5.62
C GLU A 72 -1.10 -3.51 -6.58
N LEU A 73 -0.04 -2.87 -6.05
CA LEU A 73 1.10 -2.44 -6.87
C LEU A 73 1.88 -3.62 -7.48
N LEU A 74 1.92 -4.77 -6.80
CA LEU A 74 2.53 -5.97 -7.36
C LEU A 74 1.70 -6.57 -8.51
N HIS A 75 0.36 -6.47 -8.47
CA HIS A 75 -0.46 -6.85 -9.62
C HIS A 75 -0.16 -5.98 -10.83
N GLU A 76 0.02 -4.68 -10.64
CA GLU A 76 0.42 -3.74 -11.70
C GLU A 76 1.81 -4.08 -12.26
N MET A 77 2.79 -4.34 -11.37
CA MET A 77 4.17 -4.62 -11.77
C MET A 77 4.36 -6.00 -12.40
N TYR A 78 3.56 -6.98 -11.99
CA TYR A 78 3.69 -8.38 -12.36
C TYR A 78 2.34 -9.02 -12.67
N PRO A 79 1.69 -8.65 -13.80
CA PRO A 79 0.33 -9.13 -14.13
C PRO A 79 0.21 -10.65 -14.25
N VAL A 80 1.32 -11.35 -14.52
CA VAL A 80 1.38 -12.81 -14.66
C VAL A 80 1.53 -13.56 -13.33
N TRP A 81 1.69 -12.86 -12.20
CA TRP A 81 1.79 -13.52 -10.90
C TRP A 81 0.42 -13.97 -10.40
N THR A 82 0.38 -15.16 -9.82
CA THR A 82 -0.84 -15.68 -9.19
C THR A 82 -1.16 -14.93 -7.91
N GLU A 83 -2.43 -14.85 -7.56
CA GLU A 83 -2.94 -14.25 -6.31
C GLU A 83 -2.14 -14.69 -5.08
N SER A 84 -1.94 -16.00 -4.91
CA SER A 84 -1.20 -16.57 -3.78
C SER A 84 0.27 -16.14 -3.76
N LYS A 85 0.88 -15.95 -4.92
CA LYS A 85 2.25 -15.44 -5.01
C LYS A 85 2.30 -13.97 -4.64
N VAL A 86 1.37 -13.16 -5.13
CA VAL A 86 1.29 -11.72 -4.79
C VAL A 86 1.06 -11.54 -3.30
N GLU A 87 0.14 -12.28 -2.69
CA GLU A 87 -0.13 -12.23 -1.25
C GLU A 87 1.10 -12.60 -0.41
N ARG A 88 1.85 -13.62 -0.82
CA ARG A 88 3.08 -14.02 -0.11
C ARG A 88 4.17 -12.95 -0.26
N GLU A 89 4.41 -12.48 -1.47
CA GLU A 89 5.47 -11.51 -1.74
C GLU A 89 5.16 -10.14 -1.11
N SER A 90 3.90 -9.70 -1.05
CA SER A 90 3.54 -8.43 -0.40
C SER A 90 3.86 -8.45 1.10
N LYS A 91 3.56 -9.56 1.79
CA LYS A 91 3.93 -9.77 3.20
C LYS A 91 5.45 -9.80 3.39
N ASN A 92 6.16 -10.53 2.54
CA ASN A 92 7.63 -10.60 2.58
C ASN A 92 8.29 -9.23 2.39
N ILE A 93 7.79 -8.45 1.43
CA ILE A 93 8.28 -7.10 1.16
C ILE A 93 8.04 -6.23 2.40
N PHE A 94 6.81 -6.22 2.93
CA PHE A 94 6.44 -5.45 4.12
C PHE A 94 7.37 -5.74 5.31
N GLN A 95 7.60 -7.02 5.62
CA GLN A 95 8.50 -7.43 6.70
C GLN A 95 9.95 -7.01 6.48
N SER A 96 10.34 -6.77 5.23
CA SER A 96 11.70 -6.38 4.86
C SER A 96 11.92 -4.88 4.73
N LEU A 97 10.87 -4.07 4.89
CA LEU A 97 10.98 -2.60 4.81
C LEU A 97 11.76 -2.07 6.02
N THR A 98 12.70 -1.18 5.75
CA THR A 98 13.30 -0.34 6.80
C THR A 98 12.27 0.66 7.33
N VAL A 99 12.47 1.19 8.54
CA VAL A 99 11.57 2.19 9.14
C VAL A 99 11.29 3.39 8.22
N PRO A 100 12.28 4.00 7.54
CA PRO A 100 12.00 5.10 6.61
C PRO A 100 11.19 4.69 5.39
N GLN A 101 11.41 3.48 4.87
CA GLN A 101 10.65 2.96 3.72
C GLN A 101 9.21 2.65 4.10
N LEU A 102 9.01 2.08 5.30
CA LEU A 102 7.69 1.85 5.86
C LEU A 102 6.95 3.18 6.03
N GLY A 103 7.58 4.18 6.65
CA GLY A 103 7.00 5.51 6.82
C GLY A 103 6.62 6.17 5.50
N PHE A 104 7.45 6.03 4.46
CA PHE A 104 7.14 6.51 3.12
C PHE A 104 5.85 5.90 2.56
N ILE A 105 5.66 4.58 2.66
CA ILE A 105 4.44 3.92 2.14
C ILE A 105 3.23 4.20 3.04
N GLN A 106 3.44 4.24 4.37
CA GLN A 106 2.39 4.57 5.34
C GLN A 106 1.74 5.93 5.04
N PHE A 107 2.54 6.92 4.62
CA PHE A 107 2.02 8.24 4.27
C PHE A 107 0.88 8.19 3.23
N PHE A 108 0.96 7.30 2.22
CA PHE A 108 -0.08 7.16 1.19
C PHE A 108 -1.36 6.51 1.70
N VAL A 109 -1.28 5.75 2.80
CA VAL A 109 -2.42 4.96 3.29
C VAL A 109 -2.94 5.45 4.64
N MET A 110 -2.38 6.51 5.20
CA MET A 110 -2.84 7.11 6.45
C MET A 110 -3.90 8.19 6.20
N THR A 111 -4.86 8.27 7.09
CA THR A 111 -5.83 9.37 7.14
C THR A 111 -5.20 10.60 7.79
N LYS A 112 -5.77 11.79 7.55
CA LYS A 112 -5.30 13.04 8.18
C LYS A 112 -5.21 12.94 9.72
N PRO A 113 -6.21 12.37 10.44
CA PRO A 113 -6.10 12.18 11.89
C PRO A 113 -4.92 11.30 12.31
N GLU A 114 -4.63 10.24 11.55
CA GLU A 114 -3.50 9.34 11.83
C GLU A 114 -2.17 10.06 11.62
N ILE A 115 -2.03 10.82 10.52
CA ILE A 115 -0.82 11.62 10.25
C ILE A 115 -0.60 12.62 11.39
N ASN A 116 -1.63 13.36 11.77
CA ASN A 116 -1.55 14.34 12.84
C ASN A 116 -1.17 13.71 14.17
N ARG A 117 -1.68 12.51 14.47
CA ARG A 117 -1.32 11.76 15.69
C ARG A 117 0.15 11.35 15.65
N THR A 118 0.63 10.82 14.53
CA THR A 118 2.04 10.40 14.37
C THR A 118 2.99 11.59 14.50
N LEU A 119 2.68 12.72 13.88
CA LEU A 119 3.51 13.94 13.97
C LEU A 119 3.55 14.53 15.39
N LYS A 120 2.44 14.45 16.14
CA LYS A 120 2.39 14.92 17.55
C LYS A 120 3.13 14.00 18.52
N GLN A 121 3.24 12.71 18.20
CA GLN A 121 3.90 11.71 19.04
C GLN A 121 5.41 11.63 18.81
N GLN A 122 5.93 12.21 17.73
CA GLN A 122 7.36 12.40 17.59
C GLN A 122 7.76 13.65 18.40
N PRO A 123 8.48 13.51 19.53
CA PRO A 123 9.18 14.67 20.05
C PRO A 123 10.11 15.12 18.93
N PHE A 124 9.94 16.35 18.45
CA PHE A 124 10.97 17.03 17.71
C PHE A 124 12.18 17.11 18.65
N HIS A 125 13.05 16.10 18.64
CA HIS A 125 14.43 16.31 19.00
C HIS A 125 15.02 17.16 17.87
N SER A 126 14.71 18.46 17.90
CA SER A 126 15.64 19.43 17.38
C SER A 126 16.97 19.12 18.05
N PRO A 127 18.03 18.79 17.31
CA PRO A 127 19.36 18.96 17.89
C PRO A 127 19.44 20.45 18.16
N ILE A 128 19.32 20.81 19.43
CA ILE A 128 19.71 22.12 19.92
C ILE A 128 21.21 22.18 19.63
N CYS A 129 21.56 22.84 18.52
CA CYS A 129 22.90 23.37 18.29
C CYS A 129 23.05 24.66 19.09
#